data_AF-A0A2I0QB87-F1
#
_entry.id   AF-A0A2I0QB87-F1
#
_cell.length_a   1.000
_cell.length_b   1.000
_cell.length_c   1.000
_cell.angle_alpha   90.00
_cell.angle_beta   90.00
_cell.angle_gamma   90.00
#
_symmetry.space_group_name_H-M   'P 1'
#
loop_
_entity.id
_entity.type
_entity.pdbx_description
1 polymer ?
#
loop_
_entity_poly.entity_id
_entity_poly.type
_entity_poly.pdbx_seq_one_letter_code
_entity_poly.pdbx_strand_id
1 'polypeptide(L)'
;EIIKARLKALFPKANLPTKRIDALAAKLAQMPADDADDAAVDVILNQANDFNSFEEIAKEDDRVRTLEAKVKETTPLPPAPGDPKPNDPPKPDDVNAKLLEAITKLTGEVEAIKTGKIAETKIQTAIKLFDGSEILKGLKPELKQQWIKRVDPNSEITIEDQVKSLETEYSDIKQSFADSTQHSGPTPFRSGGKNEPSAEEIKEIMDEIIPN
;
A
#
# COMPACT_ATOMS: atom_id res chain seq x y z
N GLU A 1 -6.99 14.63 -27.36
CA GLU A 1 -7.44 13.76 -28.47
C GLU A 1 -6.70 12.42 -28.49
N ILE A 2 -5.36 12.42 -28.52
CA ILE A 2 -4.51 11.22 -28.67
C ILE A 2 -4.82 10.13 -27.62
N ILE A 3 -4.86 10.46 -26.32
CA ILE A 3 -5.15 9.49 -25.24
C ILE A 3 -6.50 8.78 -25.45
N LYS A 4 -7.55 9.49 -25.90
CA LYS A 4 -8.87 8.88 -26.14
C LYS A 4 -8.81 7.87 -27.28
N ALA A 5 -8.07 8.19 -28.35
CA ALA A 5 -7.90 7.32 -29.50
C ALA A 5 -7.08 6.06 -29.12
N ARG A 6 -5.96 6.24 -28.43
CA ARG A 6 -5.09 5.13 -27.98
C ARG A 6 -5.79 4.24 -26.95
N LEU A 7 -6.57 4.80 -26.02
CA LEU A 7 -7.38 4.05 -25.05
C LEU A 7 -8.37 3.09 -25.75
N LYS A 8 -9.06 3.57 -26.80
CA LYS A 8 -9.98 2.73 -27.59
C LYS A 8 -9.25 1.68 -28.43
N ALA A 9 -8.07 2.01 -28.94
CA ALA A 9 -7.28 1.12 -29.79
C ALA A 9 -6.63 -0.03 -29.00
N LEU A 10 -6.07 0.28 -27.82
CA LEU A 10 -5.43 -0.71 -26.94
C LEU A 10 -6.44 -1.57 -26.18
N PHE A 11 -7.56 -0.99 -25.75
CA PHE A 11 -8.55 -1.66 -24.92
C PHE A 11 -9.94 -1.74 -25.58
N PRO A 12 -10.06 -2.31 -26.79
CA PRO A 12 -11.35 -2.37 -27.49
C PRO A 12 -12.37 -3.24 -26.75
N LYS A 13 -11.91 -4.20 -25.94
CA LYS A 13 -12.76 -5.10 -25.15
C LYS A 13 -13.36 -4.46 -23.91
N ALA A 14 -12.78 -3.35 -23.43
CA ALA A 14 -13.30 -2.66 -22.27
C ALA A 14 -14.68 -2.02 -22.55
N ASN A 15 -15.02 -1.70 -23.81
CA ASN A 15 -16.34 -1.16 -24.18
C ASN A 15 -16.82 0.02 -23.29
N LEU A 16 -15.89 0.91 -22.92
CA LEU A 16 -16.17 2.03 -22.03
C LEU A 16 -17.14 3.04 -22.68
N PRO A 17 -18.11 3.60 -21.92
CA PRO A 17 -18.97 4.65 -22.44
C PRO A 17 -18.18 5.95 -22.69
N THR A 18 -18.64 6.78 -23.63
CA THR A 18 -17.95 8.03 -24.03
C THR A 18 -17.59 8.92 -22.84
N LYS A 19 -18.50 9.06 -21.87
CA LYS A 19 -18.26 9.84 -20.65
C LYS A 19 -17.09 9.31 -19.82
N ARG A 20 -16.90 7.98 -19.74
CA ARG A 20 -15.76 7.38 -19.03
C ARG A 20 -14.48 7.54 -19.81
N ILE A 21 -14.52 7.38 -21.12
CA ILE A 21 -13.36 7.64 -21.99
C ILE A 21 -12.89 9.08 -21.82
N ASP A 22 -13.82 10.04 -21.75
CA ASP A 22 -13.49 11.45 -21.55
C ASP A 22 -12.90 11.70 -20.15
N ALA A 23 -13.47 11.12 -19.10
CA ALA A 23 -12.98 11.26 -17.74
C ALA A 23 -11.59 10.63 -17.54
N LEU A 24 -11.36 9.42 -18.08
CA LEU A 24 -10.07 8.73 -18.03
C LEU A 24 -9.02 9.50 -18.83
N ALA A 25 -9.37 9.97 -20.03
CA ALA A 25 -8.46 10.77 -20.83
C ALA A 25 -8.11 12.10 -20.16
N ALA A 26 -9.06 12.78 -19.51
CA ALA A 26 -8.79 14.02 -18.77
C ALA A 26 -7.85 13.76 -17.57
N LYS A 27 -8.06 12.66 -16.85
CA LYS A 27 -7.21 12.28 -15.72
C LYS A 27 -5.78 11.93 -16.15
N LEU A 28 -5.65 11.23 -17.29
CA LEU A 28 -4.36 10.80 -17.82
C LEU A 28 -3.67 11.87 -18.67
N ALA A 29 -4.36 12.96 -19.04
CA ALA A 29 -3.80 14.04 -19.87
C ALA A 29 -2.61 14.76 -19.23
N GLN A 30 -2.46 14.69 -17.91
CA GLN A 30 -1.36 15.35 -17.18
C GLN A 30 -0.11 14.47 -17.02
N MET A 31 -0.18 13.20 -17.42
CA MET A 31 0.92 12.24 -17.22
C MET A 31 1.95 12.20 -18.36
N PRO A 32 1.55 12.27 -19.65
CA PRO A 32 2.53 12.38 -20.73
C PRO A 32 3.20 13.77 -20.71
N ALA A 33 4.45 13.82 -21.17
CA ALA A 33 5.10 15.08 -21.53
C ALA A 33 4.38 15.72 -22.73
N ASP A 34 4.54 17.04 -22.92
CA ASP A 34 3.88 17.78 -24.02
C ASP A 34 4.25 17.26 -25.43
N ASP A 35 5.39 16.60 -25.56
CA ASP A 35 5.92 15.98 -26.78
C ASP A 35 5.82 14.44 -26.78
N ALA A 36 5.05 13.86 -25.86
CA ALA A 36 4.92 12.41 -25.74
C ALA A 36 4.33 11.79 -27.01
N ASP A 37 5.00 10.76 -27.50
CA ASP A 37 4.56 10.00 -28.66
C ASP A 37 3.49 8.95 -28.30
N ASP A 38 2.96 8.36 -29.35
CA ASP A 38 1.94 7.31 -29.30
C ASP A 38 2.37 6.10 -28.45
N ALA A 39 3.67 5.80 -28.33
CA ALA A 39 4.17 4.68 -27.52
C ALA A 39 4.25 5.05 -26.03
N ALA A 40 4.66 6.26 -25.70
CA ALA A 40 4.66 6.78 -24.33
C ALA A 40 3.23 6.84 -23.77
N VAL A 41 2.26 7.26 -24.59
CA VAL A 41 0.83 7.24 -24.21
C VAL A 41 0.34 5.81 -23.96
N ASP A 42 0.78 4.83 -24.75
CA ASP A 42 0.41 3.43 -24.56
C ASP A 42 0.94 2.87 -23.24
N VAL A 43 2.17 3.21 -22.86
CA VAL A 43 2.75 2.80 -21.57
C VAL A 43 1.93 3.37 -20.40
N ILE A 44 1.55 4.65 -20.47
CA ILE A 44 0.72 5.29 -19.44
C ILE A 44 -0.65 4.61 -19.35
N LEU A 45 -1.24 4.25 -20.48
CA LEU A 45 -2.54 3.58 -20.52
C LEU A 45 -2.48 2.15 -19.98
N ASN A 46 -1.43 1.39 -20.30
CA ASN A 46 -1.20 0.06 -19.74
C ASN A 46 -0.97 0.13 -18.24
N GLN A 47 -0.13 1.06 -17.78
CA GLN A 47 0.09 1.28 -16.36
C GLN A 47 -1.21 1.66 -15.64
N ALA A 48 -2.02 2.56 -16.22
CA ALA A 48 -3.31 2.91 -15.67
C ALA A 48 -4.27 1.72 -15.59
N ASN A 49 -4.27 0.84 -16.60
CA ASN A 49 -5.06 -0.39 -16.63
C ASN A 49 -4.58 -1.43 -15.61
N ASP A 50 -3.27 -1.53 -15.36
CA ASP A 50 -2.69 -2.45 -14.38
C ASP A 50 -3.10 -2.07 -12.94
N PHE A 51 -3.21 -0.77 -12.66
CA PHE A 51 -3.67 -0.29 -11.35
C PHE A 51 -5.20 -0.27 -11.22
N ASN A 52 -5.92 -0.06 -12.33
CA ASN A 52 -7.37 -0.04 -12.35
C ASN A 52 -7.89 -0.50 -13.72
N SER A 53 -8.33 -1.76 -13.78
CA SER A 53 -8.71 -2.42 -15.03
C SER A 53 -9.85 -1.70 -15.73
N PHE A 54 -9.62 -1.27 -16.95
CA PHE A 54 -10.64 -0.62 -17.77
C PHE A 54 -11.83 -1.54 -18.07
N GLU A 55 -11.59 -2.86 -18.14
CA GLU A 55 -12.67 -3.84 -18.29
C GLU A 55 -13.53 -3.98 -17.03
N GLU A 56 -12.92 -3.91 -15.84
CA GLU A 56 -13.66 -3.95 -14.58
C GLU A 56 -14.48 -2.69 -14.37
N ILE A 57 -13.91 -1.51 -14.67
CA ILE A 57 -14.63 -0.23 -14.66
C ILE A 57 -15.87 -0.30 -15.55
N ALA A 58 -15.74 -0.86 -16.75
CA ALA A 58 -16.88 -0.99 -17.66
C ALA A 58 -17.94 -1.95 -17.15
N LYS A 59 -17.54 -3.09 -16.57
CA LYS A 59 -18.48 -4.05 -15.95
C LYS A 59 -19.24 -3.44 -14.78
N GLU A 60 -18.56 -2.65 -13.95
CA GLU A 60 -19.20 -1.93 -12.84
C GLU A 60 -20.18 -0.88 -13.33
N ASP A 61 -19.81 -0.07 -14.32
CA ASP A 61 -20.70 0.90 -14.94
C ASP A 61 -21.95 0.21 -15.55
N ASP A 62 -21.77 -0.94 -16.20
CA ASP A 62 -22.88 -1.74 -16.74
C ASP A 62 -23.80 -2.28 -15.65
N ARG A 63 -23.22 -2.75 -14.54
CA ARG A 63 -23.98 -3.21 -13.37
C ARG A 63 -24.77 -2.06 -12.75
N VAL A 64 -24.15 -0.90 -12.54
CA VAL A 64 -24.81 0.29 -11.99
C VAL A 64 -25.95 0.72 -12.90
N ARG A 65 -25.73 0.82 -14.21
CA ARG A 65 -26.77 1.17 -15.18
C ARG A 65 -27.93 0.17 -15.17
N THR A 66 -27.64 -1.12 -15.03
CA THR A 66 -28.69 -2.16 -14.91
C THR A 66 -29.49 -2.00 -13.61
N LEU A 67 -28.84 -1.68 -12.50
CA LEU A 67 -29.50 -1.42 -11.22
C LEU A 67 -30.34 -0.14 -11.28
N GLU A 68 -29.82 0.94 -11.86
CA GLU A 68 -30.55 2.20 -12.06
C GLU A 68 -31.80 2.00 -12.94
N ALA A 69 -31.67 1.22 -14.02
CA ALA A 69 -32.81 0.89 -14.89
C ALA A 69 -33.88 0.11 -14.13
N LYS A 70 -33.49 -0.90 -13.33
CA LYS A 70 -34.42 -1.65 -12.47
C LYS A 70 -35.12 -0.76 -11.45
N VAL A 71 -34.39 0.14 -10.79
CA VAL A 71 -34.98 1.10 -9.84
C VAL A 71 -36.01 1.99 -10.54
N LYS A 72 -35.70 2.45 -11.76
CA LYS A 72 -36.60 3.30 -12.55
C LYS A 72 -37.84 2.56 -13.06
N GLU A 73 -37.73 1.27 -13.37
CA GLU A 73 -38.88 0.40 -13.69
C GLU A 73 -39.76 0.08 -12.48
N THR A 74 -39.18 0.05 -11.26
CA THR A 74 -39.93 -0.19 -10.01
C THR A 74 -40.60 1.05 -9.41
N THR A 75 -40.42 2.24 -10.00
CA THR A 75 -41.21 3.42 -9.63
C THR A 75 -42.66 3.21 -10.11
N PRO A 76 -43.66 3.04 -9.22
CA PRO A 76 -45.01 2.74 -9.64
C PRO A 76 -45.64 3.94 -10.35
N LEU A 77 -46.30 3.71 -11.48
CA LEU A 77 -47.40 4.56 -11.92
C LEU A 77 -48.42 4.68 -10.76
N PRO A 78 -49.07 5.85 -10.55
CA PRO A 78 -50.04 6.01 -9.47
C PRO A 78 -51.11 4.91 -9.52
N PRO A 79 -51.45 4.27 -8.39
CA PRO A 79 -52.22 3.03 -8.39
C PRO A 79 -53.69 3.26 -8.79
N ALA A 80 -54.20 2.39 -9.68
CA ALA A 80 -55.63 2.14 -9.81
C ALA A 80 -56.09 1.27 -8.61
N PRO A 81 -57.32 1.46 -8.07
CA PRO A 81 -57.71 0.89 -6.79
C PRO A 81 -58.11 -0.59 -6.91
N GLY A 82 -57.50 -1.46 -6.10
CA GLY A 82 -57.94 -2.83 -5.88
C GLY A 82 -56.84 -3.73 -5.27
N ASP A 83 -56.81 -3.85 -3.94
CA ASP A 83 -55.89 -4.70 -3.18
C ASP A 83 -56.05 -6.21 -3.48
N PRO A 84 -54.95 -6.97 -3.33
CA PRO A 84 -54.82 -7.85 -2.16
C PRO A 84 -53.59 -7.53 -1.28
N LYS A 85 -53.75 -7.84 0.01
CA LYS A 85 -52.90 -7.58 1.20
C LYS A 85 -51.36 -7.65 1.00
N PRO A 86 -50.58 -6.86 1.78
CA PRO A 86 -49.17 -6.61 1.56
C PRO A 86 -48.29 -7.72 2.15
N ASN A 87 -47.31 -8.19 1.37
CA ASN A 87 -45.99 -8.36 1.97
C ASN A 87 -45.50 -6.95 2.23
N ASP A 88 -45.39 -6.55 3.50
CA ASP A 88 -44.85 -5.24 3.84
C ASP A 88 -43.50 -5.08 3.12
N PRO A 89 -43.37 -4.11 2.19
CA PRO A 89 -42.06 -3.77 1.68
C PRO A 89 -41.22 -3.34 2.89
N PRO A 90 -39.93 -3.73 2.97
CA PRO A 90 -39.07 -3.25 4.05
C PRO A 90 -39.18 -1.72 4.08
N LYS A 91 -39.53 -1.17 5.26
CA LYS A 91 -39.71 0.27 5.42
C LYS A 91 -38.47 0.97 4.83
N PRO A 92 -38.63 2.04 4.03
CA PRO A 92 -37.52 2.78 3.44
C PRO A 92 -36.42 3.15 4.44
N ASP A 93 -36.80 3.35 5.70
CA ASP A 93 -35.90 3.64 6.82
C ASP A 93 -34.89 2.51 7.11
N ASP A 94 -35.27 1.24 6.92
CA ASP A 94 -34.41 0.08 7.20
C ASP A 94 -33.37 -0.16 6.08
N VAL A 95 -33.73 0.16 4.83
CA VAL A 95 -32.80 0.12 3.68
C VAL A 95 -31.79 1.26 3.78
N ASN A 96 -32.25 2.46 4.11
CA ASN A 96 -31.36 3.62 4.31
C ASN A 96 -30.42 3.42 5.51
N ALA A 97 -30.89 2.83 6.61
CA ALA A 97 -30.05 2.51 7.77
C ALA A 97 -28.96 1.48 7.43
N LYS A 98 -29.33 0.38 6.74
CA LYS A 98 -28.36 -0.63 6.29
C LYS A 98 -27.35 -0.08 5.28
N LEU A 99 -27.79 0.82 4.41
CA LEU A 99 -26.90 1.52 3.48
C LEU A 99 -25.93 2.43 4.23
N LEU A 100 -26.40 3.18 5.23
CA LEU A 100 -25.55 4.04 6.05
C LEU A 100 -24.50 3.23 6.83
N GLU A 101 -24.90 2.09 7.40
CA GLU A 101 -24.01 1.16 8.10
C GLU A 101 -22.94 0.60 7.16
N ALA A 102 -23.34 0.18 5.95
CA ALA A 102 -22.41 -0.29 4.93
C ALA A 102 -21.44 0.81 4.49
N ILE A 103 -21.90 2.04 4.29
CA ILE A 103 -21.04 3.19 3.95
C ILE A 103 -20.05 3.48 5.08
N THR A 104 -20.50 3.43 6.33
CA THR A 104 -19.66 3.67 7.51
C THR A 104 -18.57 2.60 7.61
N LYS A 105 -18.95 1.33 7.44
CA LYS A 105 -18.01 0.20 7.42
C LYS A 105 -16.98 0.33 6.30
N LEU A 106 -17.43 0.60 5.07
CA LEU A 106 -16.53 0.79 3.92
C LEU A 106 -15.60 1.99 4.11
N THR A 107 -16.08 3.07 4.72
CA THR A 107 -15.24 4.24 5.04
C THR A 107 -14.13 3.86 6.03
N GLY A 108 -14.47 3.11 7.08
CA GLY A 108 -13.48 2.60 8.03
C GLY A 108 -12.45 1.64 7.40
N GLU A 109 -12.90 0.74 6.53
CA GLU A 109 -12.00 -0.15 5.77
C GLU A 109 -11.06 0.64 4.85
N VAL A 110 -11.56 1.67 4.16
CA VAL A 110 -10.74 2.54 3.30
C VAL A 110 -9.72 3.32 4.12
N GLU A 111 -10.09 3.82 5.29
CA GLU A 111 -9.15 4.48 6.21
C GLU A 111 -8.07 3.52 6.70
N ALA A 112 -8.44 2.31 7.11
CA ALA A 112 -7.50 1.26 7.51
C ALA A 112 -6.54 0.86 6.37
N ILE A 113 -7.04 0.76 5.13
CA ILE A 113 -6.19 0.49 3.95
C ILE A 113 -5.22 1.66 3.72
N LYS A 114 -5.69 2.90 3.82
CA LYS A 114 -4.84 4.08 3.64
C LYS A 114 -3.75 4.14 4.71
N THR A 115 -4.09 3.94 5.98
CA THR A 115 -3.11 3.94 7.08
C THR A 115 -2.12 2.78 6.93
N GLY A 116 -2.60 1.59 6.57
CA GLY A 116 -1.74 0.43 6.28
C GLY A 116 -0.75 0.70 5.15
N LYS A 117 -1.19 1.31 4.05
CA LYS A 117 -0.33 1.66 2.91
C LYS A 117 0.69 2.76 3.24
N ILE A 118 0.31 3.73 4.07
CA ILE A 118 1.24 4.76 4.58
C ILE A 118 2.31 4.10 5.44
N ALA A 119 1.92 3.20 6.35
CA ALA A 119 2.85 2.47 7.19
C ALA A 119 3.82 1.61 6.37
N GLU A 120 3.32 0.87 5.38
CA GLU A 120 4.15 0.08 4.46
C GLU A 120 5.15 0.96 3.71
N THR A 121 4.71 2.11 3.20
CA THR A 121 5.59 3.07 2.51
C THR A 121 6.71 3.58 3.43
N LYS A 122 6.38 3.89 4.69
CA LYS A 122 7.37 4.31 5.70
C LYS A 122 8.37 3.21 6.04
N ILE A 123 7.92 1.95 6.13
CA ILE A 123 8.82 0.80 6.31
C ILE A 123 9.73 0.61 5.09
N GLN A 124 9.22 0.80 3.86
CA GLN A 124 10.06 0.77 2.66
C GLN A 124 11.12 1.90 2.66
N THR A 125 10.77 3.09 3.17
CA THR A 125 11.75 4.16 3.40
C THR A 125 12.81 3.75 4.41
N ALA A 126 12.42 3.13 5.53
CA ALA A 126 13.36 2.62 6.52
C ALA A 126 14.32 1.58 5.91
N ILE A 127 13.81 0.64 5.12
CA ILE A 127 14.63 -0.36 4.42
C ILE A 127 15.69 0.31 3.53
N LYS A 128 15.30 1.33 2.76
CA LYS A 128 16.21 2.08 1.90
C LYS A 128 17.28 2.83 2.70
N LEU A 129 16.91 3.42 3.83
CA LEU A 129 17.85 4.11 4.71
C LEU A 129 18.84 3.11 5.33
N PHE A 130 18.38 1.93 5.73
CA PHE A 130 19.25 0.83 6.18
C PHE A 130 20.23 0.38 5.09
N ASP A 131 19.77 0.24 3.84
CA ASP A 131 20.62 -0.14 2.71
C ASP A 131 21.64 0.94 2.33
N GLY A 132 21.28 2.20 2.50
CA GLY A 132 22.16 3.34 2.24
C GLY A 132 23.12 3.67 3.40
N SER A 133 22.90 3.11 4.59
CA SER A 133 23.71 3.37 5.77
C SER A 133 25.07 2.69 5.68
N GLU A 134 26.15 3.45 5.88
CA GLU A 134 27.50 2.88 5.95
C GLU A 134 27.68 1.92 7.14
N ILE A 135 26.87 2.09 8.18
CA ILE A 135 26.92 1.33 9.44
C ILE A 135 26.05 0.07 9.33
N LEU A 136 24.83 0.19 8.79
CA LEU A 136 23.83 -0.87 8.78
C LEU A 136 23.80 -1.70 7.48
N LYS A 137 24.40 -1.24 6.37
CA LYS A 137 24.41 -1.98 5.09
C LYS A 137 25.07 -3.35 5.16
N GLY A 138 25.97 -3.55 6.12
CA GLY A 138 26.70 -4.81 6.32
C GLY A 138 25.93 -5.87 7.12
N LEU A 139 24.72 -5.56 7.60
CA LEU A 139 23.92 -6.50 8.39
C LEU A 139 23.52 -7.73 7.55
N LYS A 140 23.63 -8.91 8.17
CA LYS A 140 23.04 -10.13 7.58
C LYS A 140 21.52 -9.92 7.39
N PRO A 141 20.91 -10.47 6.34
CA PRO A 141 19.49 -10.26 6.04
C PRO A 141 18.54 -10.54 7.21
N GLU A 142 18.81 -11.59 8.00
CA GLU A 142 17.99 -11.98 9.16
C GLU A 142 18.02 -10.93 10.27
N LEU A 143 19.21 -10.41 10.60
CA LEU A 143 19.37 -9.32 11.56
C LEU A 143 18.73 -8.05 11.03
N LYS A 144 18.98 -7.69 9.77
CA LYS A 144 18.39 -6.50 9.15
C LYS A 144 16.87 -6.49 9.32
N GLN A 145 16.20 -7.63 9.10
CA GLN A 145 14.76 -7.75 9.33
C GLN A 145 14.36 -7.53 10.79
N GLN A 146 15.11 -8.06 11.76
CA GLN A 146 14.83 -7.81 13.18
C GLN A 146 14.99 -6.34 13.55
N TRP A 147 16.01 -5.66 13.02
CA TRP A 147 16.20 -4.22 13.24
C TRP A 147 15.11 -3.37 12.58
N ILE A 148 14.69 -3.70 11.35
CA ILE A 148 13.60 -3.00 10.65
C ILE A 148 12.28 -3.12 11.44
N LYS A 149 12.01 -4.25 12.11
CA LYS A 149 10.81 -4.42 12.95
C LYS A 149 10.75 -3.45 14.14
N ARG A 150 11.88 -2.86 14.53
CA ARG A 150 11.96 -1.86 15.61
C ARG A 150 11.58 -0.45 15.14
N VAL A 151 11.46 -0.24 13.83
CA VAL A 151 10.98 1.03 13.26
C VAL A 151 9.47 1.11 13.42
N ASP A 152 8.99 2.12 14.12
CA ASP A 152 7.57 2.40 14.28
C ASP A 152 7.12 3.44 13.24
N PRO A 153 6.33 3.04 12.22
CA PRO A 153 5.84 3.96 11.20
C PRO A 153 4.82 4.98 11.73
N ASN A 154 4.25 4.78 12.92
CA ASN A 154 3.25 5.65 13.51
C ASN A 154 3.82 6.56 14.61
N SER A 155 5.11 6.45 14.91
CA SER A 155 5.78 7.29 15.90
C SER A 155 5.78 8.77 15.48
N GLU A 156 5.82 9.64 16.48
CA GLU A 156 6.03 11.08 16.31
C GLU A 156 7.45 11.42 15.83
N ILE A 157 8.39 10.48 16.01
CA ILE A 157 9.77 10.59 15.54
C ILE A 157 9.85 10.17 14.07
N THR A 158 10.58 10.95 13.27
CA THR A 158 10.78 10.66 11.84
C THR A 158 11.46 9.31 11.64
N ILE A 159 11.20 8.66 10.49
CA ILE A 159 11.85 7.38 10.16
C ILE A 159 13.37 7.56 10.09
N GLU A 160 13.82 8.69 9.57
CA GLU A 160 15.23 9.07 9.47
C GLU A 160 15.89 9.12 10.85
N ASP A 161 15.25 9.73 11.85
CA ASP A 161 15.83 9.84 13.19
C ASP A 161 15.75 8.52 13.97
N GLN A 162 14.70 7.72 13.74
CA GLN A 162 14.65 6.35 14.26
C GLN A 162 15.80 5.51 13.70
N VAL A 163 16.06 5.57 12.39
CA VAL A 163 17.18 4.85 11.76
C VAL A 163 18.52 5.32 12.33
N LYS A 164 18.74 6.63 12.49
CA LYS A 164 19.97 7.15 13.14
C LYS A 164 20.16 6.66 14.57
N SER A 165 19.06 6.58 15.33
CA SER A 165 19.11 6.02 16.69
C SER A 165 19.56 4.56 16.65
N LEU A 166 19.04 3.77 15.71
CA LEU A 166 19.43 2.37 15.53
C LEU A 166 20.87 2.23 15.02
N GLU A 167 21.36 3.15 14.17
CA GLU A 167 22.78 3.20 13.75
C GLU A 167 23.71 3.42 14.94
N THR A 168 23.32 4.32 15.85
CA THR A 168 24.08 4.63 17.07
C THR A 168 24.13 3.41 17.96
N GLU A 169 22.97 2.80 18.23
CA GLU A 169 22.85 1.61 19.06
C GLU A 169 23.66 0.43 18.52
N TYR A 170 23.64 0.20 17.21
CA TYR A 170 24.45 -0.84 16.58
C TYR A 170 25.95 -0.56 16.70
N SER A 171 26.36 0.70 16.56
CA SER A 171 27.76 1.10 16.71
C SER A 171 28.25 0.90 18.15
N ASP A 172 27.42 1.24 19.13
CA ASP A 172 27.69 1.04 20.56
C ASP A 172 27.81 -0.46 20.91
N ILE A 173 26.93 -1.29 20.35
CA ILE A 173 27.03 -2.76 20.48
C ILE A 173 28.35 -3.27 19.88
N LYS A 174 28.72 -2.82 18.68
CA LYS A 174 29.99 -3.24 18.04
C LYS A 174 31.21 -2.81 18.86
N GLN A 175 31.19 -1.59 19.40
CA GLN A 175 32.29 -1.05 20.22
C GLN A 175 32.41 -1.80 21.56
N SER A 176 31.29 -2.03 22.27
CA SER A 176 31.30 -2.76 23.53
C SER A 176 31.83 -4.19 23.39
N PHE A 177 31.57 -4.85 22.26
CA PHE A 177 32.16 -6.15 21.95
C PHE A 177 33.68 -6.08 21.75
N ALA A 178 34.15 -5.08 21.01
CA ALA A 178 35.58 -4.85 20.81
C ALA A 178 36.31 -4.56 22.14
N ASP A 179 35.69 -3.78 23.02
CA ASP A 179 36.25 -3.41 24.33
C ASP A 179 36.26 -4.61 25.30
N SER A 180 35.22 -5.46 25.27
CA SER A 180 35.10 -6.69 26.06
C SER A 180 36.15 -7.74 25.67
N THR A 181 36.39 -7.89 24.37
CA THR A 181 37.43 -8.80 23.86
C THR A 181 38.85 -8.30 24.13
N GLN A 182 39.06 -7.00 24.34
CA GLN A 182 40.37 -6.45 24.77
C GLN A 182 40.68 -6.65 26.26
N HIS A 183 39.67 -6.70 27.14
CA HIS A 183 39.87 -6.88 28.59
C HIS A 183 39.94 -8.35 29.02
N SER A 184 39.52 -9.26 28.15
CA SER A 184 39.79 -10.69 28.31
C SER A 184 41.23 -10.95 27.87
N GLY A 185 42.14 -11.14 28.82
CA GLY A 185 43.55 -11.47 28.55
C GLY A 185 43.72 -12.63 27.55
N PRO A 186 44.93 -12.81 26.98
CA PRO A 186 45.13 -13.61 25.77
C PRO A 186 44.60 -15.03 25.96
N THR A 187 43.46 -15.33 25.35
CA THR A 187 42.99 -16.69 25.21
C THR A 187 43.90 -17.38 24.20
N PRO A 188 44.61 -18.46 24.58
CA PRO A 188 45.32 -19.24 23.60
C PRO A 188 44.24 -19.94 22.77
N PHE A 189 44.39 -19.89 21.45
CA PHE A 189 43.59 -20.65 20.47
C PHE A 189 42.36 -19.96 19.87
N ARG A 190 42.61 -19.01 18.95
CA ARG A 190 42.02 -19.06 17.60
C ARG A 190 42.85 -18.24 16.63
N SER A 191 43.65 -18.94 15.83
CA SER A 191 44.20 -18.41 14.59
C SER A 191 43.03 -18.08 13.66
N GLY A 192 42.88 -16.80 13.32
CA GLY A 192 41.83 -16.32 12.42
C GLY A 192 41.38 -14.92 12.81
N GLY A 193 42.20 -13.91 12.49
CA GLY A 193 41.88 -12.51 12.76
C GLY A 193 40.55 -12.10 12.12
N LYS A 194 39.55 -11.87 12.95
CA LYS A 194 38.42 -10.99 12.66
C LYS A 194 38.13 -10.22 13.96
N ASN A 195 38.53 -8.95 13.99
CA ASN A 195 38.15 -7.99 15.02
C ASN A 195 36.67 -7.55 14.87
N GLU A 196 35.86 -8.31 14.13
CA GLU A 196 34.44 -8.01 13.93
C GLU A 196 33.61 -9.11 14.58
N PRO A 197 32.67 -8.77 15.48
CA PRO A 197 31.75 -9.74 16.05
C PRO A 197 31.03 -10.48 14.93
N SER A 198 30.91 -11.80 15.08
CA SER A 198 30.08 -12.58 14.16
C SER A 198 28.61 -12.18 14.33
N ALA A 199 27.84 -12.31 13.26
CA ALA A 199 26.42 -11.96 13.32
C ALA A 199 25.63 -12.85 14.30
N GLU A 200 26.11 -14.05 14.62
CA GLU A 200 25.50 -14.88 15.66
C GLU A 200 25.71 -14.26 17.05
N GLU A 201 26.90 -13.72 17.35
CA GLU A 201 27.21 -13.05 18.62
C GLU A 201 26.45 -11.73 18.76
N ILE A 202 26.30 -10.95 17.68
CA ILE A 202 25.48 -9.73 17.69
C ILE A 202 24.01 -10.08 17.97
N LYS A 203 23.51 -11.16 17.37
CA LYS A 203 22.13 -11.60 17.56
C LYS A 203 21.87 -12.05 19.01
N GLU A 204 22.79 -12.80 19.61
CA GLU A 204 22.67 -13.26 21.00
C GLU A 204 22.63 -12.09 22.00
N ILE A 205 23.48 -11.08 21.80
CA ILE A 205 23.46 -9.84 22.59
C ILE A 205 22.15 -9.06 22.36
N MET A 206 21.66 -9.03 21.12
CA MET A 206 20.40 -8.35 20.81
C MET A 206 19.20 -9.05 21.44
N ASP A 207 19.19 -10.39 21.48
CA ASP A 207 18.18 -11.18 22.17
C ASP A 207 18.27 -11.05 23.72
N GLU A 208 19.46 -10.75 24.28
CA GLU A 208 19.65 -10.49 25.72
C GLU A 208 19.23 -9.06 26.14
N ILE A 209 19.45 -8.07 25.26
CA ILE A 209 19.07 -6.66 25.50
C ILE A 209 17.57 -6.42 25.28
N ILE A 210 16.91 -7.24 24.46
CA ILE A 210 15.49 -7.09 24.10
C ILE A 210 14.67 -8.18 24.80
N PRO A 211 13.97 -7.89 25.91
CA PRO A 211 13.00 -8.84 26.45
C PRO A 211 11.83 -8.99 25.46
N ASN A 212 11.40 -10.23 25.24
CA ASN A 212 10.23 -10.61 24.42
C ASN A 212 8.98 -9.75 24.67
#